data_AF-A0A143ZUY0-F1
#
_entry.id   AF-A0A143ZUY0-F1
#
_cell.length_a   1.000
_cell.length_b   1.000
_cell.length_c   1.000
_cell.angle_alpha   90.00
_cell.angle_beta   90.00
_cell.angle_gamma   90.00
#
_symmetry.space_group_name_H-M   'P 1'
#
loop_
_entity.id
_entity.type
_entity.pdbx_description
1 polymer ?
#
loop_
_entity_poly.entity_id
_entity_poly.type
_entity_poly.pdbx_seq_one_letter_code
_entity_poly.pdbx_strand_id
1 'polypeptide(L)' 'MADACNTCKPYGTCPPMVDDRTPFPAHTPVAMAYVPYQNMTEVYEPEHALQVGTIFPELDKPFLAGKGCRC' A
#
# COMPACT_ATOMS: atom_id res chain seq x y z
N MET A 1 -17.42 21.14 14.21
CA MET A 1 -17.68 19.72 13.90
C MET A 1 -16.34 18.99 13.81
N ALA A 2 -15.73 18.69 14.95
CA ALA A 2 -14.61 17.76 15.04
C ALA A 2 -15.03 16.71 16.07
N ASP A 3 -15.84 15.77 15.59
CA ASP A 3 -16.31 14.66 16.41
C ASP A 3 -15.17 13.68 16.57
N ALA A 4 -14.39 13.87 17.64
CA ALA A 4 -13.40 12.92 18.10
C ALA A 4 -14.11 11.60 18.41
N CYS A 5 -13.80 10.54 17.64
CA CYS A 5 -14.27 9.18 17.89
C CYS A 5 -13.82 8.73 19.29
N ASN A 6 -14.72 8.87 20.26
CA ASN A 6 -14.52 8.65 21.68
C ASN A 6 -14.88 7.21 22.12
N THR A 7 -14.77 6.23 21.24
CA THR A 7 -15.05 4.81 21.53
C THR A 7 -13.85 3.87 21.50
N CYS A 8 -12.63 4.36 21.25
CA CYS A 8 -11.43 3.52 21.32
C CYS A 8 -10.82 3.54 22.74
N LYS A 9 -11.14 2.55 23.59
CA LYS A 9 -10.34 2.17 24.77
C LYS A 9 -10.07 0.65 24.72
N PRO A 10 -8.97 0.09 25.27
CA PRO A 10 -8.17 0.62 26.37
C PRO A 10 -6.63 0.51 26.18
N TYR A 11 -6.07 0.65 24.98
CA TYR A 11 -4.63 0.92 24.89
C TYR A 11 -4.44 2.43 24.89
N GLY A 12 -3.97 2.94 26.03
CA GLY A 12 -3.77 4.37 26.25
C GLY A 12 -2.86 4.96 25.16
N THR A 13 -3.24 6.15 24.71
CA THR A 13 -2.61 6.98 23.68
C THR A 13 -2.67 6.43 22.26
N CYS A 14 -3.23 7.22 21.34
CA CYS A 14 -2.94 7.03 19.93
C CYS A 14 -1.41 7.11 19.78
N PRO A 15 -0.74 6.09 19.20
CA PRO A 15 0.68 6.21 18.94
C PRO A 15 0.92 7.51 18.16
N PRO A 16 2.04 8.21 18.40
CA PRO A 16 2.39 9.36 17.57
C PRO A 16 2.31 8.90 16.12
N MET A 17 1.77 9.75 15.23
CA MET A 17 1.72 9.44 13.80
C MET A 17 3.15 9.15 13.35
N VAL A 18 3.48 7.86 13.26
CA VAL A 18 4.79 7.40 12.82
C VAL A 18 4.82 7.74 11.33
N ASP A 19 5.95 8.22 10.83
CA ASP A 19 6.11 8.34 9.38
C ASP A 19 6.17 6.92 8.79
N ASP A 20 4.99 6.40 8.47
CA ASP A 20 4.75 5.05 7.94
C ASP A 20 5.36 4.87 6.54
N ARG A 21 6.04 5.89 6.00
CA ARG A 21 6.75 5.83 4.72
C ARG A 21 8.12 5.17 4.83
N THR A 22 8.59 4.86 6.04
CA THR A 22 9.83 4.10 6.23
C THR A 22 9.61 2.62 5.87
N PRO A 23 10.55 1.96 5.16
CA PRO A 23 10.38 0.54 4.79
C PRO A 23 10.25 -0.41 5.97
N PHE A 24 10.77 -0.01 7.14
CA PHE A 24 10.74 -0.80 8.36
C PHE A 24 10.27 0.05 9.54
N PRO A 25 9.43 -0.50 10.43
CA PRO A 25 9.07 0.17 11.68
C PRO A 25 10.28 0.28 12.60
N ALA A 26 10.21 1.19 13.59
CA ALA A 26 11.28 1.39 14.58
C ALA A 26 11.61 0.12 15.40
N HIS A 27 10.67 -0.82 15.49
CA HIS A 27 10.84 -2.12 16.14
C HIS A 27 10.52 -3.24 15.16
N THR A 28 11.55 -4.04 14.82
CA THR A 28 11.45 -5.17 13.89
C THR A 28 11.68 -6.51 14.61
N PRO A 29 10.64 -7.13 15.23
CA PRO A 29 10.72 -8.48 15.78
C PRO A 29 11.25 -9.50 14.77
N VAL A 30 11.99 -10.49 15.30
CA VAL A 30 12.60 -11.57 14.51
C VAL A 30 11.51 -12.41 13.84
N ALA A 31 11.76 -12.79 12.58
CA ALA A 31 10.89 -13.64 11.76
C ALA A 31 9.52 -13.03 11.39
N MET A 32 9.39 -11.70 11.41
CA MET A 32 8.24 -10.99 10.84
C MET A 32 8.56 -10.46 9.44
N ALA A 33 7.58 -10.53 8.53
CA ALA A 33 7.67 -9.93 7.20
C ALA A 33 7.04 -8.54 7.21
N TYR A 34 7.70 -7.57 6.55
CA TYR A 34 7.24 -6.20 6.43
C TYR A 34 6.93 -5.87 4.98
N VAL A 35 5.75 -5.29 4.76
CA VAL A 35 5.35 -4.76 3.45
C VAL A 35 5.68 -3.27 3.45
N PRO A 36 6.53 -2.80 2.53
CA PRO A 36 6.85 -1.38 2.45
C PRO A 36 5.61 -0.59 2.01
N TYR A 37 5.54 0.67 2.45
CA TYR A 37 4.49 1.58 1.99
C TYR A 37 4.59 1.80 0.48
N GLN A 38 3.51 1.49 -0.23
CA GLN A 38 3.44 1.71 -1.66
C GLN A 38 3.05 3.16 -1.94
N ASN A 39 4.03 3.98 -2.33
CA ASN A 39 3.78 5.34 -2.79
C ASN A 39 3.48 5.32 -4.30
N MET A 40 2.41 5.98 -4.72
CA MET A 40 1.98 6.05 -6.12
C MET A 40 2.24 7.47 -6.63
N THR A 41 3.09 7.61 -7.63
CA THR A 41 3.56 8.94 -8.06
C THR A 41 2.68 9.53 -9.16
N GLU A 42 2.14 8.68 -10.02
CA GLU A 42 1.41 9.06 -11.23
C GLU A 42 0.08 8.31 -11.32
N VAL A 43 -0.89 8.93 -11.99
CA VAL A 43 -2.26 8.45 -12.12
C VAL A 43 -2.66 8.60 -13.58
N TYR A 44 -3.26 7.57 -14.16
CA TYR A 44 -3.83 7.64 -15.50
C TYR A 44 -5.11 8.47 -15.52
N GLU A 45 -5.43 9.03 -16.69
CA GLU A 45 -6.76 9.57 -16.96
C GLU A 45 -7.84 8.49 -16.75
N PRO A 46 -9.02 8.84 -16.23
CA PRO A 46 -10.03 7.87 -15.80
C PRO A 46 -10.53 6.97 -16.94
N GLU A 47 -10.59 7.49 -18.16
CA GLU A 47 -10.98 6.71 -19.34
C GLU A 47 -9.96 5.61 -19.67
N HIS A 48 -8.66 5.92 -19.56
CA HIS A 48 -7.60 4.96 -19.79
C HIS A 48 -7.49 3.95 -18.63
N ALA A 49 -7.62 4.43 -17.39
CA ALA A 49 -7.65 3.58 -16.20
C ALA A 49 -8.75 2.52 -16.26
N LEU A 50 -9.92 2.89 -16.78
CA LEU A 50 -11.04 1.96 -16.95
C LEU A 50 -10.73 0.86 -17.99
N GLN A 51 -9.99 1.19 -19.07
CA GLN A 51 -9.60 0.23 -20.10
C GLN A 51 -8.55 -0.76 -19.59
N VAL A 52 -7.56 -0.27 -18.84
CA VAL A 52 -6.45 -1.08 -18.32
C VAL A 52 -6.86 -1.87 -17.06
N GLY A 53 -7.85 -1.38 -16.31
CA GLY A 53 -8.31 -1.99 -15.06
C GLY A 53 -7.50 -1.58 -13.83
N THR A 54 -6.58 -0.62 -13.97
CA THR A 54 -5.88 0.05 -12.86
C THR A 54 -5.69 1.52 -13.18
N ILE A 55 -5.88 2.38 -12.19
CA ILE A 55 -5.60 3.83 -12.30
C ILE A 55 -4.11 4.15 -12.13
N PHE A 56 -3.36 3.23 -11.52
CA PHE A 56 -1.94 3.42 -11.25
C PHE A 56 -1.10 2.72 -12.32
N PRO A 57 -0.29 3.48 -13.08
CA PRO A 57 0.61 2.93 -14.10
C PRO A 57 1.57 1.87 -13.55
N GLU A 58 2.04 2.07 -12.31
CA GLU A 58 2.99 1.19 -11.64
C GLU A 58 2.43 -0.23 -11.38
N LEU A 59 1.10 -0.37 -11.37
CA LEU A 59 0.40 -1.65 -11.22
C LEU A 59 0.06 -2.31 -12.57
N ASP A 60 0.17 -1.59 -13.68
CA ASP A 60 -0.04 -2.10 -15.03
C ASP A 60 1.20 -2.89 -15.51
N LYS A 61 1.40 -4.06 -14.90
CA LYS A 61 2.52 -4.95 -15.24
C LYS A 61 2.05 -5.99 -16.25
N PRO A 62 2.80 -6.21 -17.35
CA PRO A 62 2.43 -7.24 -18.31
C PRO A 62 2.45 -8.60 -17.62
N PHE A 63 1.30 -9.28 -17.60
CA PHE A 63 1.21 -10.66 -17.13
C PHE A 63 1.94 -11.56 -18.14
N LEU A 64 3.26 -11.70 -17.99
CA LEU A 64 4.05 -12.69 -18.71
C LEU A 64 3.83 -14.06 -18.08
N ALA A 65 2.58 -14.54 -18.10
CA ALA A 65 2.29 -15.94 -17.84
C ALA A 65 2.96 -16.78 -18.94
N GLY A 66 4.20 -17.21 -18.70
CA GLY A 66 4.90 -18.22 -19.48
C GLY A 66 5.25 -17.85 -20.93
N LYS A 67 6.35 -17.09 -21.11
CA LYS A 67 7.33 -17.44 -22.17
C LYS A 67 8.25 -18.60 -21.73
N GLY A 68 7.80 -19.42 -20.78
CA GLY A 68 8.50 -20.58 -20.23
C GLY A 68 7.76 -21.85 -20.62
N CYS A 69 8.44 -22.69 -21.39
CA CYS A 69 7.99 -23.95 -22.01
C CYS A 69 7.06 -23.82 -23.23
N ARG A 70 7.66 -23.93 -24.42
CA ARG A 70 6.99 -24.46 -25.62
C ARG A 70 7.34 -25.96 -25.65
N CYS A 71 6.34 -26.83 -25.52
CA CYS A 71 6.45 -28.24 -25.88
C CYS A 71 5.82 -28.48 -27.26
#